data_AF-A0A822C7P8-F1
#
_entry.id   AF-A0A822C7P8-F1
#
_cell.length_a   1.000
_cell.length_b   1.000
_cell.length_c   1.000
_cell.angle_alpha   90.00
_cell.angle_beta   90.00
_cell.angle_gamma   90.00
#
_symmetry.space_group_name_H-M   'P 1'
#
loop_
_entity.id
_entity.type
_entity.pdbx_description
1 polymer ?
#
loop_
_entity_poly.entity_id
_entity_poly.type
_entity_poly.pdbx_seq_one_letter_code
_entity_poly.pdbx_strand_id
1 'polypeptide(L)'
;MLKQFLIIHKEFFKVAQKFFNNDENLITSVNKTCGNFINNNAIAEAANNARKSAELLARYCDIFLRKRSKVEKEIVIEEKFYQIMIVFNYIKDKDVFEKFYYKMLAKRLIDRLSLSNDYEELMKLNLFIILTKF
;
A
#
# COMPACT_ATOMS: atom_id res chain seq x y z
N MET A 1 2.22 0.91 -11.56
CA MET A 1 0.88 1.09 -10.96
C MET A 1 0.94 1.80 -9.61
N LEU A 2 1.39 1.18 -8.51
CA LEU A 2 1.35 1.78 -7.15
C LEU A 2 2.00 3.18 -7.05
N LYS A 3 3.20 3.36 -7.62
CA LYS A 3 3.88 4.66 -7.65
C LYS A 3 3.08 5.72 -8.41
N GLN A 4 2.49 5.35 -9.55
CA GLN A 4 1.69 6.26 -10.37
C GLN A 4 0.41 6.67 -9.63
N PHE A 5 -0.23 5.71 -8.96
CA PHE A 5 -1.38 6.00 -8.11
C PHE A 5 -1.04 7.01 -7.02
N LEU A 6 0.08 6.84 -6.31
CA LEU A 6 0.51 7.75 -5.24
C LEU A 6 0.79 9.18 -5.75
N ILE A 7 1.33 9.32 -6.96
CA ILE A 7 1.54 10.63 -7.57
C ILE A 7 0.18 11.31 -7.81
N ILE A 8 -0.76 10.61 -8.46
CA ILE A 8 -2.10 11.16 -8.76
C ILE A 8 -2.85 11.50 -7.47
N HIS A 9 -2.79 10.60 -6.48
CA HIS A 9 -3.40 10.81 -5.16
C HIS A 9 -2.85 12.07 -4.49
N LYS A 10 -1.53 12.23 -4.41
CA LYS A 10 -0.90 13.42 -3.81
C LYS A 10 -1.28 14.72 -4.53
N GLU A 11 -1.22 14.74 -5.85
CA GLU A 11 -1.57 15.94 -6.63
C GLU A 11 -3.05 16.30 -6.47
N PHE A 12 -3.93 15.30 -6.43
CA PHE A 12 -5.34 15.55 -6.20
C PHE A 12 -5.60 16.19 -4.83
N PHE A 13 -5.06 15.61 -3.76
CA PHE A 13 -5.29 16.15 -2.41
C PHE A 13 -4.68 17.55 -2.23
N LYS A 14 -3.59 17.88 -2.91
CA LYS A 14 -3.07 19.26 -2.97
C LYS A 14 -4.07 20.22 -3.63
N VAL A 15 -4.69 19.82 -4.74
CA VAL A 15 -5.71 20.63 -5.44
C VAL A 15 -6.96 20.81 -4.56
N ALA A 16 -7.46 19.73 -3.96
CA ALA A 16 -8.60 19.76 -3.06
C ALA A 16 -8.36 20.70 -1.86
N GLN A 17 -7.18 20.63 -1.26
CA GLN A 17 -6.82 21.51 -0.15
C GLN A 17 -6.70 22.97 -0.59
N LYS A 18 -6.01 23.23 -1.70
CA LYS A 18 -5.67 24.60 -2.13
C LYS A 18 -6.87 25.37 -2.69
N PHE A 19 -7.75 24.71 -3.43
CA PHE A 19 -8.80 25.38 -4.19
C PHE A 19 -10.21 25.09 -3.68
N PHE A 20 -10.39 24.01 -2.91
CA PHE A 20 -11.71 23.57 -2.47
C PHE A 20 -11.81 23.47 -0.93
N ASN A 21 -10.81 23.95 -0.19
CA ASN A 21 -10.79 23.94 1.29
C ASN A 21 -11.15 22.56 1.89
N ASN A 22 -10.68 21.48 1.26
CA ASN A 22 -11.02 20.11 1.66
C ASN A 22 -12.53 19.81 1.68
N ASP A 23 -13.27 20.30 0.67
CA ASP A 23 -14.68 19.99 0.48
C ASP A 23 -14.96 18.47 0.63
N GLU A 24 -15.88 18.14 1.53
CA GLU A 24 -16.14 16.75 1.92
C GLU A 24 -16.72 15.91 0.77
N ASN A 25 -17.53 16.53 -0.10
CA ASN A 25 -18.12 15.85 -1.24
C ASN A 25 -17.04 15.51 -2.28
N LEU A 26 -16.12 16.45 -2.52
CA LEU A 26 -14.97 16.22 -3.39
C LEU A 26 -14.08 15.10 -2.86
N ILE A 27 -13.71 15.14 -1.57
CA ILE A 27 -12.90 14.10 -0.93
C ILE A 27 -13.59 12.73 -1.03
N THR A 28 -14.89 12.67 -0.77
CA THR A 28 -15.68 11.43 -0.85
C THR A 28 -15.69 10.86 -2.28
N SER A 29 -15.96 11.71 -3.27
CA SER A 29 -15.95 11.33 -4.69
C SER A 29 -14.59 10.79 -5.13
N VAL A 30 -13.53 11.41 -4.65
CA VAL A 30 -12.15 11.01 -4.96
C VAL A 30 -11.78 9.71 -4.29
N ASN A 31 -12.13 9.54 -3.02
CA ASN A 31 -11.89 8.27 -2.34
C ASN A 31 -12.58 7.11 -3.06
N LYS A 32 -13.82 7.31 -3.52
CA LYS A 32 -14.55 6.34 -4.33
C LYS A 32 -13.84 6.05 -5.66
N THR A 33 -13.37 7.10 -6.33
CA THR A 33 -12.65 6.99 -7.62
C THR A 33 -11.31 6.29 -7.45
N CYS A 34 -10.54 6.61 -6.41
CA CYS A 34 -9.28 5.96 -6.05
C CYS A 34 -9.49 4.48 -5.72
N GLY A 35 -10.55 4.15 -4.96
CA GLY A 35 -10.95 2.77 -4.71
C GLY A 35 -11.25 2.01 -5.99
N ASN A 36 -12.03 2.60 -6.90
CA ASN A 36 -12.32 1.99 -8.20
C ASN A 36 -11.05 1.80 -9.04
N PHE A 37 -10.19 2.81 -9.13
CA PHE A 37 -8.94 2.73 -9.90
C PHE A 37 -7.99 1.65 -9.37
N ILE A 38 -7.82 1.57 -8.05
CA ILE A 38 -6.93 0.57 -7.45
C ILE A 38 -7.44 -0.84 -7.69
N ASN A 39 -8.74 -1.09 -7.57
CA ASN A 39 -9.29 -2.45 -7.65
C ASN A 39 -9.66 -2.86 -9.09
N ASN A 40 -10.01 -1.90 -9.95
CA ASN A 40 -10.38 -2.11 -11.36
C ASN A 40 -9.44 -1.31 -12.26
N ASN A 41 -8.34 -1.94 -12.67
CA ASN A 41 -7.37 -1.36 -13.59
C ASN A 41 -6.94 -2.37 -14.66
N ALA A 42 -6.27 -1.86 -15.70
CA ALA A 42 -5.80 -2.66 -16.83
C ALA A 42 -4.96 -3.89 -16.42
N ILE A 43 -4.26 -3.86 -15.29
CA ILE A 43 -3.48 -5.02 -14.81
C ILE A 43 -4.40 -6.10 -14.25
N ALA A 44 -5.40 -5.71 -13.45
CA ALA A 44 -6.39 -6.64 -12.91
C ALA A 44 -7.25 -7.23 -14.04
N GLU A 45 -7.59 -6.43 -15.03
CA GLU A 45 -8.34 -6.83 -16.23
C GLU A 45 -7.55 -7.80 -17.11
N ALA A 46 -6.30 -7.45 -17.47
CA ALA A 46 -5.43 -8.33 -18.25
C ALA A 46 -5.14 -9.67 -17.56
N ALA A 47 -5.15 -9.69 -16.22
CA ALA A 47 -4.99 -10.90 -15.42
C ALA A 47 -6.31 -11.67 -15.18
N ASN A 48 -7.44 -11.14 -15.66
CA ASN A 48 -8.80 -11.59 -15.33
C ASN A 48 -9.00 -11.85 -13.82
N ASN A 49 -8.45 -10.96 -12.98
CA ASN A 49 -8.42 -11.13 -11.54
C ASN A 49 -8.42 -9.77 -10.82
N ALA A 50 -9.60 -9.37 -10.33
CA ALA A 50 -9.79 -8.14 -9.53
C ALA A 50 -8.91 -8.09 -8.26
N ARG A 51 -8.50 -9.25 -7.73
CA ARG A 51 -7.66 -9.35 -6.52
C ARG A 51 -6.18 -9.13 -6.79
N LYS A 52 -5.79 -8.93 -8.07
CA LYS A 52 -4.39 -8.78 -8.46
C LYS A 52 -3.71 -7.58 -7.78
N SER A 53 -4.45 -6.51 -7.54
CA SER A 53 -3.92 -5.33 -6.86
C SER A 53 -3.50 -5.60 -5.42
N ALA A 54 -4.27 -6.42 -4.68
CA ALA A 54 -3.93 -6.85 -3.32
C ALA A 54 -2.62 -7.67 -3.31
N GLU A 55 -2.49 -8.62 -4.24
CA GLU A 55 -1.26 -9.41 -4.42
C GLU A 55 -0.06 -8.51 -4.77
N LEU A 56 -0.23 -7.54 -5.69
CA LEU A 56 0.84 -6.64 -6.10
C LEU A 56 1.31 -5.73 -4.97
N LEU A 57 0.41 -5.26 -4.12
CA LEU A 57 0.78 -4.49 -2.93
C LEU A 57 1.57 -5.36 -1.95
N ALA A 58 1.14 -6.60 -1.70
CA ALA A 58 1.88 -7.54 -0.84
C ALA A 58 3.29 -7.82 -1.38
N ARG A 59 3.41 -8.03 -2.71
CA ARG A 59 4.71 -8.18 -3.39
C ARG A 59 5.59 -6.94 -3.25
N TYR A 60 5.00 -5.75 -3.35
CA TYR A 60 5.74 -4.51 -3.15
C TYR A 60 6.28 -4.40 -1.73
N CYS A 61 5.49 -4.78 -0.71
CA CYS A 61 5.93 -4.84 0.67
C CYS A 61 7.07 -5.85 0.86
N ASP A 62 6.96 -7.03 0.25
CA ASP A 62 8.02 -8.05 0.31
C ASP A 62 9.34 -7.56 -0.30
N ILE A 63 9.29 -6.95 -1.49
CA ILE A 63 10.48 -6.33 -2.11
C ILE A 63 10.99 -5.17 -1.24
N PHE A 64 10.10 -4.47 -0.54
CA PHE A 64 10.47 -3.36 0.32
C PHE A 64 11.23 -3.82 1.57
N LEU A 65 10.79 -4.90 2.18
CA LEU A 65 11.28 -5.42 3.46
C LEU A 65 12.43 -6.44 3.31
N ARG A 66 12.91 -6.69 2.09
CA ARG A 66 14.10 -7.53 1.85
C ARG A 66 15.40 -6.75 2.04
N LYS A 67 16.44 -7.44 2.54
CA LYS A 67 17.82 -6.94 2.62
C LYS A 67 18.29 -6.45 1.25
N ARG A 68 19.04 -5.36 1.25
CA ARG A 68 19.64 -4.76 0.05
C ARG A 68 21.07 -4.34 0.37
N SER A 69 21.90 -4.23 -0.66
CA SER A 69 23.28 -3.75 -0.52
C SER A 69 23.36 -2.28 -0.11
N LYS A 70 22.35 -1.47 -0.47
CA LYS A 70 22.28 -0.04 -0.13
C LYS A 70 21.37 0.20 1.05
N VAL A 71 21.90 0.84 2.09
CA VAL A 71 21.13 1.33 3.24
C VAL A 71 20.38 2.59 2.82
N GLU A 72 19.06 2.61 3.03
CA GLU A 72 18.24 3.80 2.83
C GLU A 72 18.17 4.60 4.15
N LYS A 73 18.03 5.93 4.03
CA LYS A 73 17.83 6.79 5.20
C LYS A 73 16.48 6.46 5.84
N GLU A 74 16.41 6.52 7.16
CA GLU A 74 15.21 6.21 7.94
C GLU A 74 13.97 7.01 7.50
N ILE A 75 14.13 8.31 7.25
CA ILE A 75 13.06 9.18 6.72
C ILE A 75 12.45 8.61 5.43
N VAL A 76 13.27 8.07 4.53
CA VAL A 76 12.80 7.50 3.26
C VAL A 76 12.04 6.19 3.48
N ILE A 77 12.43 5.42 4.51
CA ILE A 77 11.77 4.18 4.91
C ILE A 77 10.39 4.50 5.47
N GLU A 78 10.29 5.47 6.38
CA GLU A 78 9.02 5.96 6.95
C GLU A 78 8.05 6.47 5.88
N GLU A 79 8.55 7.28 4.94
CA GLU A 79 7.75 7.76 3.80
C GLU A 79 7.18 6.61 2.96
N LYS A 80 7.96 5.53 2.77
CA LYS A 80 7.50 4.36 2.04
C LYS A 80 6.46 3.56 2.82
N PHE A 81 6.62 3.41 4.13
CA PHE A 81 5.59 2.81 4.98
C PHE A 81 4.27 3.58 4.88
N TYR A 82 4.32 4.90 5.04
CA TYR A 82 3.15 5.76 4.90
C TYR A 82 2.47 5.61 3.53
N GLN A 83 3.25 5.58 2.45
CA GLN A 83 2.74 5.37 1.09
C GLN A 83 2.06 4.00 0.93
N ILE A 84 2.62 2.93 1.49
CA ILE A 84 2.00 1.60 1.46
C ILE A 84 0.64 1.66 2.17
N MET A 85 0.57 2.33 3.32
CA MET A 85 -0.68 2.46 4.09
C MET A 85 -1.75 3.25 3.32
N ILE A 86 -1.39 4.31 2.58
CA ILE A 86 -2.33 5.02 1.70
C ILE A 86 -2.93 4.05 0.68
N VAL A 87 -2.11 3.27 -0.03
CA VAL A 87 -2.65 2.36 -1.05
C VAL A 87 -3.49 1.25 -0.42
N PHE A 88 -3.06 0.72 0.72
CA PHE A 88 -3.77 -0.31 1.45
C PHE A 88 -5.19 0.12 1.85
N ASN A 89 -5.41 1.39 2.19
CA ASN A 89 -6.74 1.92 2.50
C ASN A 89 -7.73 1.81 1.33
N TYR A 90 -7.24 1.75 0.09
CA TYR A 90 -8.08 1.60 -1.10
C TYR A 90 -8.18 0.16 -1.60
N ILE A 91 -7.50 -0.81 -0.98
CA ILE A 91 -7.62 -2.23 -1.33
C ILE A 91 -8.95 -2.79 -0.81
N LYS A 92 -9.72 -3.41 -1.70
CA LYS A 92 -11.01 -4.05 -1.36
C LYS A 92 -10.80 -5.39 -0.65
N ASP A 93 -10.08 -6.31 -1.27
CA ASP A 93 -9.81 -7.66 -0.75
C ASP A 93 -8.59 -7.67 0.19
N LYS A 94 -8.77 -7.13 1.41
CA LYS A 94 -7.69 -7.01 2.42
C LYS A 94 -7.20 -8.38 2.93
N ASP A 95 -8.10 -9.34 3.07
CA ASP A 95 -7.82 -10.73 3.43
C ASP A 95 -6.87 -11.42 2.42
N VAL A 96 -7.05 -11.12 1.13
CA VAL A 96 -6.18 -11.63 0.07
C VAL A 96 -4.79 -11.01 0.19
N PHE A 97 -4.70 -9.70 0.44
CA PHE A 97 -3.43 -9.04 0.73
C PHE A 97 -2.72 -9.71 1.90
N GLU A 98 -3.41 -9.90 3.04
CA GLU A 98 -2.84 -10.51 4.24
C GLU A 98 -2.30 -11.91 3.97
N LYS A 99 -3.08 -12.75 3.28
CA LYS A 99 -2.66 -14.10 2.90
C LYS A 99 -1.34 -14.08 2.10
N PHE A 100 -1.21 -13.19 1.12
CA PHE A 100 0.03 -13.07 0.35
C PHE A 100 1.18 -12.48 1.18
N TYR A 101 0.89 -11.46 1.99
CA TYR A 101 1.87 -10.81 2.86
C TYR A 101 2.47 -11.79 3.88
N TYR A 102 1.63 -12.51 4.63
CA TYR A 102 2.08 -13.50 5.62
C TYR A 102 2.83 -14.66 4.99
N LYS A 103 2.40 -15.14 3.81
CA LYS A 103 3.14 -16.15 3.04
C LYS A 103 4.56 -15.68 2.70
N MET A 104 4.70 -14.43 2.25
CA MET A 104 5.99 -13.85 1.89
C MET A 104 6.85 -13.54 3.12
N LEU A 105 6.24 -13.04 4.19
CA LEU A 105 6.88 -12.83 5.49
C LEU A 105 7.48 -14.13 6.02
N ALA A 106 6.70 -15.22 6.06
CA ALA A 106 7.20 -16.53 6.51
C ALA A 106 8.45 -16.95 5.73
N LYS A 107 8.42 -16.82 4.40
CA LYS A 107 9.58 -17.10 3.55
C LYS A 107 10.77 -16.19 3.87
N ARG A 108 10.56 -14.87 4.06
CA ARG A 108 11.64 -13.94 4.43
C ARG A 108 12.28 -14.29 5.78
N LEU A 109 11.47 -14.68 6.76
CA LEU A 109 11.95 -15.06 8.10
C LEU A 109 12.77 -16.36 8.04
N ILE A 110 12.28 -17.39 7.36
CA ILE A 110 12.97 -18.67 7.16
C ILE A 110 14.31 -18.45 6.44
N ASP A 111 14.28 -17.69 5.33
CA ASP A 111 15.46 -17.47 4.49
C ASP A 111 16.38 -16.35 5.06
N ARG A 112 16.04 -15.75 6.21
CA ARG A 112 16.75 -14.61 6.84
C ARG A 112 16.98 -13.41 5.91
N LEU A 113 16.00 -13.13 5.07
CA LEU A 113 16.02 -12.09 4.03
C LEU A 113 15.45 -10.76 4.49
N SER A 114 14.92 -10.65 5.71
CA SER A 114 14.34 -9.42 6.25
C SER A 114 15.37 -8.31 6.44
N LEU A 115 15.03 -7.09 6.03
CA LEU A 115 15.85 -5.89 6.12
C LEU A 115 16.16 -5.54 7.58
N SER A 116 15.14 -5.56 8.44
CA SER A 116 15.22 -5.37 9.88
C SER A 116 14.03 -6.08 10.54
N ASN A 117 14.23 -6.67 11.71
CA ASN A 117 13.14 -7.24 12.49
C ASN A 117 12.18 -6.14 12.97
N ASP A 118 12.71 -4.97 13.34
CA ASP A 118 11.90 -3.83 13.81
C ASP A 118 10.94 -3.34 12.73
N TYR A 119 11.38 -3.35 11.46
CA TYR A 119 10.53 -2.97 10.33
C TYR A 119 9.48 -4.03 9.99
N GLU A 120 9.74 -5.30 10.24
CA GLU A 120 8.71 -6.36 10.10
C GLU A 120 7.64 -6.19 11.18
N GLU A 121 8.03 -5.90 12.43
CA GLU A 121 7.08 -5.61 13.52
C GLU A 121 6.28 -4.33 13.27
N LEU A 122 6.94 -3.26 12.80
CA LEU A 122 6.28 -2.01 12.43
C LEU A 122 5.26 -2.23 11.31
N MET A 123 5.58 -3.04 10.30
CA MET A 123 4.64 -3.37 9.23
C MET A 123 3.40 -4.09 9.76
N LYS A 124 3.59 -5.10 10.63
CA LYS A 124 2.48 -5.83 11.25
C LYS A 124 1.60 -4.90 12.09
N LEU A 125 2.21 -4.03 12.89
CA LEU A 125 1.50 -3.07 13.73
C LEU A 125 0.67 -2.11 12.88
N ASN A 126 1.24 -1.56 11.81
CA ASN A 126 0.53 -0.65 10.91
C ASN A 126 -0.65 -1.32 10.21
N LEU A 127 -0.48 -2.56 9.74
CA LEU A 127 -1.58 -3.34 9.18
C LEU A 127 -2.69 -3.58 10.22
N PHE A 128 -2.30 -3.99 11.43
CA PHE A 128 -3.24 -4.24 12.53
C PHE A 128 -4.06 -3.00 12.90
N ILE A 129 -3.43 -1.83 13.00
CA ILE A 129 -4.12 -0.56 13.30
C ILE A 129 -5.15 -0.22 12.22
N ILE A 130 -4.84 -0.46 10.94
CA ILE A 130 -5.79 -0.15 9.85
C ILE A 130 -6.95 -1.15 9.80
N LEU A 131 -6.70 -2.41 10.15
CA LEU A 131 -7.71 -3.46 10.13
C LEU A 131 -8.67 -3.39 11.33
N THR A 132 -8.22 -2.86 12.46
CA THR A 132 -9.03 -2.71 13.69
C THR A 132 -9.78 -1.38 13.80
N LYS A 133 -9.59 -0.45 12.84
CA LYS A 133 -10.32 0.82 12.77
C LYS A 133 -11.71 0.73 12.11
N PHE A 134 -12.25 -0.48 12.00
CA PHE A 134 -13.63 -0.79 11.59
C PHE A 134 -14.17 -1.90 12.49
#